data_AF-A0A701ZP24-F1
#
_entry.id   AF-A0A701ZP24-F1
#
_cell.length_a   1.000
_cell.length_b   1.000
_cell.length_c   1.000
_cell.angle_alpha   90.00
_cell.angle_beta   90.00
_cell.angle_gamma   90.00
#
_symmetry.space_group_name_H-M   'P 1'
#
loop_
_entity.id
_entity.type
_entity.pdbx_description
1 polymer ?
#
loop_
_entity_poly.entity_id
_entity_poly.type
_entity_poly.pdbx_seq_one_letter_code
_entity_poly.pdbx_strand_id
1 'polypeptide(L)' 'IVKQADALCAYLKCLEELSAGNNEFGLAKTRLEKTLELRRSQEMDYFMAVFVPSFHLSLDEISQDSPL' A
#
# COMPACT_ATOMS: atom_id res chain seq x y z
N ILE A 1 -13.58 -0.13 9.35
CA ILE A 1 -13.56 -1.03 8.18
C ILE A 1 -13.63 -0.29 6.85
N VAL A 2 -14.79 0.13 6.30
CA VAL A 2 -14.85 0.71 4.93
C VAL A 2 -13.94 1.95 4.75
N LYS A 3 -13.91 2.84 5.73
CA LYS A 3 -13.01 4.02 5.72
C LYS A 3 -11.52 3.70 5.84
N GLN A 4 -11.15 2.54 6.37
CA GLN A 4 -9.76 2.07 6.37
C GLN A 4 -9.42 1.50 5.00
N ALA A 5 -10.31 0.70 4.42
CA ALA A 5 -10.14 0.16 3.07
C ALA A 5 -9.98 1.27 2.02
N ASP A 6 -10.82 2.31 2.07
CA ASP A 6 -10.69 3.49 1.21
C ASP A 6 -9.31 4.17 1.31
N ALA A 7 -8.84 4.40 2.54
CA ALA A 7 -7.52 4.99 2.79
C ALA A 7 -6.37 4.08 2.34
N LEU A 8 -6.50 2.76 2.52
CA LEU A 8 -5.54 1.77 2.04
C LEU A 8 -5.47 1.77 0.51
N CYS A 9 -6.60 1.76 -0.20
CA CYS A 9 -6.63 1.83 -1.66
C CYS A 9 -5.95 3.10 -2.18
N ALA A 10 -6.22 4.25 -1.55
CA ALA A 10 -5.56 5.51 -1.90
C ALA A 10 -4.04 5.46 -1.65
N TYR A 11 -3.61 4.82 -0.55
CA TYR A 11 -2.20 4.64 -0.23
C TYR A 11 -1.49 3.71 -1.23
N LEU A 12 -2.10 2.58 -1.57
CA LEU A 12 -1.59 1.63 -2.57
C LEU A 12 -1.43 2.30 -3.94
N LYS A 13 -2.42 3.12 -4.36
CA LYS A 13 -2.29 3.90 -5.59
C LYS A 13 -1.09 4.84 -5.57
N CYS A 14 -0.79 5.46 -4.43
CA CYS A 14 0.41 6.28 -4.30
C CYS A 14 1.69 5.46 -4.45
N LEU A 15 1.73 4.23 -3.93
CA LEU A 15 2.89 3.34 -4.08
C LEU A 15 3.13 2.97 -5.54
N GLU A 16 2.07 2.61 -6.27
CA GLU A 16 2.15 2.30 -7.71
C GLU A 16 2.68 3.49 -8.53
N GLU A 17 2.13 4.69 -8.30
CA GLU A 17 2.56 5.91 -8.99
C GLU A 17 4.03 6.24 -8.70
N LEU A 18 4.45 6.12 -7.44
CA LEU A 18 5.84 6.33 -7.05
C LEU A 18 6.78 5.30 -7.68
N SER A 19 6.37 4.03 -7.74
CA SER A 19 7.11 2.95 -8.40
C SER A 19 7.24 3.21 -9.91
N ALA A 20 6.20 3.77 -10.54
CA ALA A 20 6.22 4.21 -11.93
C ALA A 20 7.03 5.51 -12.18
N GLY A 21 7.65 6.09 -11.13
CA GLY A 21 8.47 7.30 -11.21
C GLY A 21 7.70 8.62 -11.08
N ASN A 22 6.41 8.58 -10.75
CA ASN A 22 5.59 9.77 -10.55
C ASN A 22 5.73 10.32 -9.12
N ASN A 23 6.73 11.19 -8.94
CA ASN A 23 7.05 11.80 -7.64
C ASN A 23 6.00 12.80 -7.12
N GLU A 24 5.00 13.21 -7.92
CA GLU A 24 3.93 14.10 -7.47
C GLU A 24 3.12 13.51 -6.31
N PHE A 25 3.08 12.17 -6.23
CA PHE A 25 2.35 11.42 -5.20
C PHE A 25 3.07 11.34 -3.85
N GLY A 26 4.32 11.84 -3.73
CA GLY A 26 5.09 11.77 -2.47
C GLY A 26 4.41 12.50 -1.30
N LEU A 27 3.86 13.69 -1.57
CA LEU A 27 3.12 14.47 -0.58
C LEU A 27 1.80 13.80 -0.19
N ALA A 28 1.11 13.20 -1.16
CA ALA A 28 -0.13 12.46 -0.94
C ALA A 28 0.10 11.23 -0.05
N LYS A 29 1.15 10.44 -0.34
CA LYS A 29 1.59 9.31 0.47
C LYS A 29 1.79 9.72 1.94
N THR A 30 2.53 10.80 2.17
CA THR A 30 2.84 11.28 3.54
C THR A 30 1.58 11.66 4.31
N ARG A 31 0.58 12.25 3.65
CA ARG A 31 -0.72 12.60 4.27
C ARG A 31 -1.57 11.35 4.55
N LEU A 32 -1.53 10.37 3.65
CA LEU A 32 -2.24 9.11 3.81
C LEU A 32 -1.64 8.27 4.94
N GLU A 33 -0.32 8.23 5.11
CA GLU A 33 0.33 7.54 6.23
C GLU A 33 -0.17 8.05 7.59
N LYS A 34 -0.34 9.37 7.74
CA LYS A 34 -0.95 9.95 8.95
C LYS A 34 -2.41 9.53 9.09
N THR A 35 -3.16 9.45 8.00
CA THR A 35 -4.58 9.05 8.00
C THR A 35 -4.74 7.57 8.37
N LEU A 36 -3.84 6.71 7.89
CA LEU A 36 -3.79 5.30 8.23
C LEU A 36 -3.46 5.13 9.71
N GLU A 37 -2.45 5.82 10.24
CA GLU A 37 -2.09 5.74 11.67
C GLU A 37 -3.25 6.18 12.58
N LEU A 38 -3.97 7.25 12.22
CA LEU A 38 -5.15 7.70 12.96
C LEU A 38 -6.33 6.71 12.92
N ARG A 39 -6.37 5.82 11.92
CA ARG A 39 -7.43 4.83 11.72
C ARG A 39 -6.94 3.41 12.00
N ARG A 40 -5.79 3.28 12.65
CA ARG A 40 -5.08 2.01 12.83
C ARG A 40 -5.92 0.97 13.58
N SER A 41 -5.80 -0.27 13.15
CA SER A 41 -6.42 -1.43 13.77
C SER A 41 -5.61 -2.69 13.48
N GLN A 42 -5.87 -3.77 14.23
CA GLN A 42 -5.11 -5.02 14.11
C GLN A 42 -5.25 -5.64 12.71
N GLU A 43 -6.45 -5.60 12.14
CA GLU A 43 -6.71 -6.08 10.79
C GLU A 43 -6.00 -5.25 9.71
N MET A 44 -5.85 -3.94 9.93
CA MET A 44 -5.10 -3.07 9.03
C MET A 44 -3.60 -3.34 9.14
N ASP A 45 -3.08 -3.53 10.35
CA ASP A 45 -1.67 -3.88 10.59
C ASP A 45 -1.32 -5.20 9.91
N TYR A 46 -2.20 -6.21 10.03
CA TYR A 46 -2.04 -7.47 9.30
C TYR A 46 -2.02 -7.25 7.78
N PHE A 47 -2.97 -6.47 7.25
CA PHE A 47 -3.01 -6.21 5.82
C PHE A 47 -1.74 -5.50 5.31
N MET A 48 -1.27 -4.50 6.07
CA MET A 48 -0.05 -3.76 5.76
C MET A 48 1.21 -4.64 5.83
N ALA A 49 1.28 -5.57 6.78
CA ALA A 49 2.41 -6.48 6.91
C ALA A 49 2.42 -7.58 5.84
N VAL A 50 1.24 -8.09 5.45
CA VAL A 50 1.12 -9.27 4.58
C VAL A 50 1.02 -8.91 3.10
N PHE A 51 0.26 -7.89 2.73
CA PHE A 51 -0.05 -7.62 1.32
C PHE A 51 0.71 -6.43 0.73
N VAL A 52 0.98 -5.38 1.51
CA VAL A 52 1.61 -4.15 0.99
C VAL A 52 3.03 -4.36 0.44
N PRO A 53 3.90 -5.23 1.02
CA PRO A 53 5.22 -5.47 0.45
C PRO A 53 5.18 -5.89 -1.02
N SER A 54 4.18 -6.71 -1.41
CA SER A 54 4.01 -7.19 -2.77
C SER A 54 3.72 -6.09 -3.80
N PHE A 55 3.28 -4.90 -3.39
CA PHE A 55 3.05 -3.76 -4.30
C PHE A 55 4.35 -3.06 -4.74
N HIS A 56 5.49 -3.43 -4.17
CA HIS A 56 6.80 -2.98 -4.63
C HIS A 56 7.45 -3.98 -5.60
N LEU A 57 6.86 -5.17 -5.75
CA LEU A 57 7.34 -6.20 -6.65
C LEU A 57 6.76 -5.97 -8.06
N SER A 58 7.58 -6.27 -9.07
CA SER A 58 7.14 -6.44 -10.44
C SER A 58 6.29 -7.70 -10.61
N LEU A 59 5.55 -7.79 -11.71
CA LEU A 59 4.73 -8.97 -12.04
C LEU A 59 5.56 -10.27 -12.10
N ASP A 60 6.80 -10.17 -12.57
CA ASP A 60 7.72 -11.31 -12.64
C ASP A 60 8.16 -11.75 -11.25
N GLU A 61 8.44 -10.82 -10.34
CA GLU A 61 8.81 -11.10 -8.95
C GLU A 61 7.65 -11.73 -8.16
N ILE A 62 6.41 -11.30 -8.40
CA ILE A 62 5.21 -11.91 -7.80
C ILE A 62 5.03 -13.36 -8.26
N SER A 63 5.36 -13.66 -9.52
CA SER A 63 5.18 -14.99 -10.11
C SER A 63 6.22 -16.02 -9.64
N GLN A 64 7.36 -15.56 -9.10
CA GLN A 64 8.45 -16.41 -8.61
C GLN A 64 8.25 -16.87 -7.15
N ASP A 65 7.56 -16.07 -6.34
CA ASP A 65 7.36 -16.31 -4.90
C ASP A 65 6.09 -17.11 -4.57
N SER A 66 5.39 -17.64 -5.58
CA SER A 66 4.22 -18.51 -5.40
C SER A 66 4.66 -19.98 -5.42
N PRO A 67 4.78 -20.67 -4.27
CA PRO A 67 4.95 -22.11 -4.29
C PRO A 67 3.66 -22.74 -4.84
N LEU A 68 3.79 -23.46 -5.95
CA LEU A 68 2.79 -24.44 -6.38
C LEU A 68 2.56 -25.50 -5.30
#